data_AF-A0A5K0XY58-F1
#
_entry.id   AF-A0A5K0XY58-F1
#
_cell.length_a   1.000
_cell.length_b   1.000
_cell.length_c   1.000
_cell.angle_alpha   90.00
_cell.angle_beta   90.00
_cell.angle_gamma   90.00
#
_symmetry.space_group_name_H-M   'P 1'
#
loop_
_entity.id
_entity.type
_entity.pdbx_description
1 polymer ?
#
loop_
_entity_poly.entity_id
_entity_poly.type
_entity_poly.pdbx_seq_one_letter_code
_entity_poly.pdbx_strand_id
1 'polypeptide(L)'
;KLTGGILLLRNKYYIVIYRGKDFLPSSVASALMARQELTKDIQANEEKARSGPIESIEVKPESQAGTLAEFQEVQARWGREIAAQEKEKMMEEASRAKNARFIRRIEHKLFL
;
A
#
# COMPACT_ATOMS: atom_id res chain seq x y z
N LYS A 1 24.32 14.98 23.51
CA LYS A 1 24.39 15.21 22.04
C LYS A 1 23.22 16.11 21.66
N LEU A 2 23.45 17.33 21.15
CA LEU A 2 22.41 18.36 21.01
C LEU A 2 21.74 18.43 19.62
N THR A 3 22.42 18.03 18.53
CA THR A 3 21.94 18.29 17.16
C THR A 3 21.66 17.04 16.32
N GLY A 4 21.93 15.84 16.83
CA GLY A 4 21.68 14.56 16.12
C GLY A 4 22.44 14.37 14.79
N GLY A 5 23.12 15.39 14.27
CA GLY A 5 23.90 15.35 13.03
C GLY A 5 25.40 15.13 13.26
N ILE A 6 26.10 14.82 12.18
CA ILE A 6 27.55 14.58 12.15
C ILE A 6 28.25 15.91 11.84
N LEU A 7 29.15 16.34 12.72
CA LEU A 7 29.98 17.52 12.48
C LEU A 7 30.96 17.24 11.33
N LEU A 8 30.88 18.02 10.26
CA LEU A 8 31.82 17.92 9.13
C LEU A 8 32.99 18.89 9.29
N LEU A 9 32.68 20.13 9.71
CA LEU A 9 33.68 21.19 9.83
C LEU A 9 33.32 22.13 10.96
N ARG A 10 34.33 22.56 11.72
CA ARG A 10 34.22 23.59 12.76
C ARG A 10 35.31 24.63 12.58
N ASN A 11 34.90 25.88 12.44
CA ASN A 11 35.77 27.06 12.42
C ASN A 11 35.35 28.00 13.57
N LYS A 12 36.12 29.06 13.84
CA LYS A 12 35.80 30.09 14.82
C LYS A 12 34.46 30.76 14.57
N TYR A 13 34.06 30.89 13.29
CA TYR A 13 32.86 31.66 12.89
C TYR A 13 31.67 30.81 12.44
N TYR A 14 31.87 29.54 12.09
CA TYR A 14 30.78 28.68 11.62
C TYR A 14 31.04 27.20 11.88
N ILE A 15 29.96 26.44 11.90
CA ILE A 15 29.96 24.98 11.97
C ILE A 15 29.14 24.43 10.81
N VAL A 16 29.66 23.40 10.14
CA VAL A 16 28.95 22.66 9.09
C VAL A 16 28.62 21.28 9.64
N ILE A 17 27.34 20.93 9.63
CA ILE A 17 26.84 19.66 10.16
C ILE A 17 26.07 18.96 9.06
N TYR A 18 26.38 17.69 8.83
CA TYR A 18 25.54 16.82 8.02
C TYR A 18 24.43 16.24 8.89
N ARG A 19 23.19 16.58 8.54
CA ARG A 19 21.99 15.94 9.07
C ARG A 19 21.40 15.20 7.88
N GLY A 20 21.28 13.87 7.99
CA GLY A 20 21.00 12.98 6.86
C GLY A 20 19.74 13.34 6.06
N LYS A 21 19.38 12.46 5.12
CA LYS A 21 18.24 12.68 4.20
C LYS A 21 16.90 12.96 4.91
N ASP A 22 16.77 12.58 6.17
CA ASP A 22 15.57 12.78 6.99
C ASP A 22 15.43 14.22 7.53
N PHE A 23 16.36 15.12 7.20
CA PHE A 23 16.21 16.54 7.55
C PHE A 23 15.19 17.22 6.64
N LEU A 24 14.05 17.56 7.21
CA LEU A 24 13.01 18.36 6.57
C LEU A 24 12.96 19.76 7.22
N PRO A 25 13.31 20.84 6.49
CA PRO A 25 13.16 22.19 7.02
C PRO A 25 11.70 22.50 7.38
N SER A 26 11.48 23.25 8.47
CA SER A 26 10.12 23.58 8.96
C SER A 26 9.25 24.29 7.91
N SER A 27 9.85 25.12 7.05
CA SER A 27 9.15 25.74 5.92
C SER A 27 8.63 24.72 4.91
N VAL A 28 9.45 23.72 4.57
CA VAL A 28 9.09 22.64 3.64
C VAL A 28 8.03 21.73 4.27
N ALA A 29 8.16 21.40 5.57
CA ALA A 29 7.16 20.63 6.29
C ALA A 29 5.79 21.32 6.30
N SER A 30 5.76 22.64 6.55
CA SER A 30 4.54 23.43 6.54
C SER A 30 3.90 23.49 5.16
N ALA A 31 4.71 23.67 4.11
CA ALA A 31 4.23 23.65 2.72
C ALA A 31 3.64 22.29 2.32
N LEU A 32 4.25 21.19 2.78
CA LEU A 32 3.72 19.84 2.56
C LEU A 32 2.40 19.61 3.30
N MET A 33 2.30 20.06 4.56
CA MET A 33 1.05 19.97 5.33
C MET A 33 -0.09 20.76 4.66
N ALA A 34 0.17 22.01 4.27
CA ALA A 34 -0.82 22.84 3.57
C ALA A 34 -1.28 22.19 2.26
N ARG A 35 -0.35 21.61 1.49
CA ARG A 35 -0.70 20.89 0.25
C ARG A 35 -1.52 19.63 0.52
N GLN A 36 -1.20 18.89 1.58
CA GLN A 36 -1.96 17.70 1.98
C GLN A 36 -3.39 18.05 2.42
N GLU A 37 -3.56 19.14 3.16
CA GLU A 37 -4.87 19.62 3.59
C GLU A 37 -5.76 19.95 2.39
N LEU A 38 -5.25 20.73 1.43
CA LEU A 38 -5.96 21.03 0.18
C LEU A 38 -6.39 19.76 -0.58
N THR A 39 -5.53 18.74 -0.64
CA THR A 39 -5.90 17.49 -1.32
C THR A 39 -6.96 16.68 -0.58
N LYS A 40 -6.99 16.74 0.76
CA LYS A 40 -8.01 16.06 1.56
C LYS A 40 -9.39 16.70 1.38
N ASP A 41 -9.43 18.02 1.30
CA ASP A 41 -10.70 18.75 1.08
C ASP A 41 -11.32 18.40 -0.28
N ILE A 42 -10.50 18.29 -1.32
CA ILE A 42 -10.94 17.85 -2.65
C ILE A 42 -11.49 16.42 -2.59
N GLN A 43 -10.75 15.50 -1.97
CA GLN A 43 -11.19 14.10 -1.83
C GLN A 43 -12.48 13.98 -1.00
N ALA A 44 -12.59 14.71 0.11
CA ALA A 44 -13.79 14.70 0.95
C ALA A 44 -15.01 15.24 0.20
N ASN A 45 -14.83 16.25 -0.65
CA ASN A 45 -15.90 16.78 -1.49
C ASN A 45 -16.31 15.78 -2.59
N GLU A 46 -15.35 15.13 -3.24
CA GLU A 46 -15.63 14.06 -4.21
C GLU A 46 -16.32 12.86 -3.56
N GLU A 47 -15.90 12.46 -2.37
CA GLU A 47 -16.51 11.36 -1.61
C GLU A 47 -17.94 11.72 -1.15
N LYS A 48 -18.16 12.94 -0.70
CA LYS A 48 -19.50 13.45 -0.36
C LYS A 48 -20.44 13.50 -1.57
N ALA A 49 -19.92 13.81 -2.75
CA ALA A 49 -20.68 13.76 -4.00
C ALA A 49 -20.98 12.32 -4.42
N ARG A 50 -20.06 11.38 -4.19
CA ARG A 50 -20.28 9.94 -4.40
C ARG A 50 -21.28 9.34 -3.40
N SER A 51 -21.34 9.85 -2.17
CA SER A 51 -22.27 9.38 -1.13
C SER A 51 -23.67 9.98 -1.23
N GLY A 52 -24.02 10.65 -2.34
CA GLY A 52 -25.40 11.01 -2.63
C GLY A 52 -26.29 9.76 -2.65
N PRO A 53 -27.63 9.90 -2.49
CA PRO A 53 -28.53 8.76 -2.61
C PRO A 53 -28.26 8.12 -3.96
N ILE A 54 -27.87 6.84 -3.94
CA ILE A 54 -27.90 6.02 -5.14
C ILE A 54 -29.38 5.94 -5.47
N GLU A 55 -29.86 6.80 -6.37
CA GLU A 55 -31.07 6.47 -7.11
C GLU A 55 -30.76 5.12 -7.73
N SER A 56 -31.45 4.10 -7.26
CA SER A 56 -31.43 2.77 -7.85
C SER A 56 -32.02 2.93 -9.25
N ILE A 57 -31.19 3.38 -10.19
CA ILE A 57 -31.49 3.27 -11.60
C ILE A 57 -31.55 1.76 -11.81
N GLU A 58 -32.75 1.23 -12.03
CA GLU A 58 -32.94 -0.12 -12.56
C GLU A 58 -32.37 -0.15 -13.98
N VAL A 59 -31.04 -0.15 -14.07
CA VAL A 59 -30.33 -0.45 -15.30
C VAL A 59 -30.47 -1.95 -15.46
N LYS A 60 -31.43 -2.36 -16.30
CA LYS A 60 -31.54 -3.73 -16.75
C LYS A 60 -30.20 -4.10 -17.41
N PRO A 61 -29.39 -4.99 -16.84
CA PRO A 61 -28.05 -5.21 -17.34
C PRO A 61 -28.14 -5.91 -18.70
N GLU A 62 -27.59 -5.28 -19.73
CA GLU A 62 -27.54 -5.82 -21.10
C GLU A 62 -26.60 -7.04 -21.20
N SER A 63 -25.83 -7.31 -20.15
CA SER A 63 -25.01 -8.51 -20.00
C SER A 63 -25.03 -8.97 -18.54
N GLN A 64 -25.27 -10.27 -18.33
CA GLN A 64 -25.29 -10.90 -17.02
C GLN A 64 -23.87 -11.03 -16.42
N ALA A 65 -22.82 -10.78 -17.22
CA ALA A 65 -21.43 -10.84 -16.81
C ALA A 65 -21.04 -9.70 -15.84
N GLY A 66 -20.39 -10.04 -14.73
CA GLY A 66 -19.98 -9.14 -13.65
C GLY A 66 -21.02 -8.92 -12.55
N THR A 67 -22.19 -9.58 -12.62
CA THR A 67 -23.27 -9.40 -11.63
C THR A 67 -23.11 -10.37 -10.44
N LEU A 68 -23.56 -9.97 -9.25
CA LEU A 68 -23.55 -10.83 -8.05
C LEU A 68 -24.29 -12.16 -8.27
N ALA A 69 -25.35 -12.17 -9.08
CA ALA A 69 -26.06 -13.37 -9.48
C ALA A 69 -25.18 -14.36 -10.27
N GLU A 70 -24.38 -13.86 -11.22
CA GLU A 70 -23.42 -14.68 -11.97
C GLU A 70 -22.34 -15.25 -11.04
N PHE A 71 -21.82 -14.43 -10.11
CA PHE A 71 -20.85 -14.91 -9.11
C PHE A 71 -21.43 -16.07 -8.28
N GLN A 72 -22.68 -15.97 -7.84
CA GLN A 72 -23.35 -17.02 -7.09
C GLN A 72 -23.58 -18.28 -7.94
N GLU A 73 -23.99 -18.15 -9.21
CA GLU A 73 -24.13 -19.28 -10.12
C GLU A 73 -22.79 -19.99 -10.40
N VAL A 74 -21.73 -19.21 -10.63
CA VAL A 74 -20.38 -19.75 -10.83
C VAL A 74 -19.87 -20.42 -9.56
N GLN A 75 -20.11 -19.83 -8.39
CA GLN A 75 -19.77 -20.42 -7.11
C GLN A 75 -20.59 -21.70 -6.83
N ALA A 76 -21.86 -21.75 -7.21
CA ALA A 76 -22.68 -22.95 -7.06
C ALA A 76 -22.27 -24.07 -8.04
N ARG A 77 -21.88 -23.70 -9.27
CA ARG A 77 -21.54 -24.66 -10.32
C ARG A 77 -20.10 -25.16 -10.24
N TRP A 78 -19.17 -24.32 -9.80
CA TRP A 78 -17.72 -24.57 -9.82
C TRP A 78 -17.03 -24.36 -8.47
N GLY A 79 -17.71 -23.75 -7.49
CA GLY A 79 -17.17 -23.59 -6.16
C GLY A 79 -16.99 -24.95 -5.50
N ARG A 80 -15.76 -25.27 -5.13
CA ARG A 80 -15.48 -26.38 -4.22
C ARG A 80 -15.28 -25.84 -2.83
N GLU A 81 -15.94 -26.44 -1.85
CA GLU A 81 -15.57 -26.24 -0.45
C GLU A 81 -14.19 -26.85 -0.22
N ILE A 82 -13.17 -26.00 -0.17
CA ILE A 82 -11.82 -26.44 0.18
C ILE A 82 -11.85 -26.77 1.68
N ALA A 83 -11.65 -28.05 2.00
CA ALA A 83 -11.60 -28.52 3.38
C ALA A 83 -10.49 -27.78 4.15
N ALA A 84 -10.67 -27.60 5.46
CA ALA A 84 -9.69 -26.88 6.29
C ALA A 84 -8.27 -27.46 6.16
N GLN A 85 -8.15 -28.79 6.09
CA GLN A 85 -6.90 -29.51 5.89
C GLN A 85 -6.24 -29.21 4.52
N GLU A 86 -7.04 -29.07 3.46
CA GLU A 86 -6.52 -28.75 2.13
C GLU A 86 -6.05 -27.29 2.05
N LYS A 87 -6.79 -26.38 2.70
CA LYS A 87 -6.35 -24.98 2.86
C LYS A 87 -5.02 -24.88 3.62
N GLU A 88 -4.86 -25.65 4.69
CA GLU A 88 -3.63 -25.69 5.47
C GLU A 88 -2.44 -26.18 4.64
N LYS A 89 -2.61 -27.27 3.90
CA LYS A 89 -1.59 -27.76 2.95
C LYS A 89 -1.22 -26.71 1.90
N MET A 90 -2.22 -26.03 1.34
CA MET A 90 -1.99 -24.97 0.35
C MET A 90 -1.20 -23.78 0.94
N MET A 91 -1.52 -23.39 2.18
CA MET A 91 -0.76 -22.36 2.90
C MET A 91 0.67 -22.80 3.19
N GLU A 92 0.86 -24.06 3.59
CA GLU A 92 2.18 -24.62 3.86
C GLU A 92 3.04 -24.64 2.58
N GLU A 93 2.50 -25.13 1.47
CA GLU A 93 3.17 -25.11 0.17
C GLU A 93 3.53 -23.68 -0.29
N ALA A 94 2.60 -22.73 -0.13
CA ALA A 94 2.86 -21.33 -0.45
C ALA A 94 4.00 -20.74 0.40
N SER A 95 4.06 -21.10 1.69
CA SER A 95 5.14 -20.66 2.59
C SER A 95 6.48 -21.28 2.20
N ARG A 96 6.52 -22.59 1.88
CA ARG A 96 7.71 -23.28 1.38
C ARG A 96 8.21 -22.67 0.08
N ALA A 97 7.31 -22.36 -0.86
CA ALA A 97 7.66 -21.72 -2.12
C ALA A 97 8.26 -20.31 -1.93
N LYS A 98 7.72 -19.52 -0.99
CA LYS A 98 8.29 -18.22 -0.62
C LYS A 98 9.69 -18.36 -0.03
N ASN A 99 9.89 -19.31 0.88
CA ASN A 99 11.18 -19.56 1.51
C ASN A 99 12.22 -20.02 0.48
N ALA A 100 11.86 -20.93 -0.42
CA ALA A 100 12.74 -21.38 -1.50
C ALA A 100 13.17 -20.24 -2.43
N ARG A 101 12.24 -19.33 -2.77
CA ARG A 101 12.55 -18.12 -3.56
C ARG A 101 13.53 -17.19 -2.83
N PHE A 102 13.40 -17.08 -1.51
CA PHE A 102 14.29 -16.27 -0.69
C PHE A 102 15.71 -16.85 -0.62
N ILE A 103 15.83 -18.16 -0.39
CA ILE A 103 17.12 -18.86 -0.37
C ILE A 103 17.84 -18.71 -1.72
N ARG A 104 17.15 -18.99 -2.84
CA ARG A 104 17.72 -18.81 -4.18
C ARG A 104 18.23 -17.39 -4.43
N ARG A 105 17.51 -16.38 -3.91
CA ARG A 105 17.94 -14.98 -4.02
C ARG A 105 19.20 -14.69 -3.20
N ILE A 106 19.36 -15.33 -2.03
CA ILE A 106 20.57 -15.21 -1.22
C ILE A 106 21.73 -15.91 -1.93
N GLU A 107 21.55 -17.15 -2.37
CA GLU A 107 22.59 -17.92 -3.09
C GLU A 107 23.10 -17.15 -4.31
N HIS A 108 22.21 -16.59 -5.12
CA HIS A 108 22.59 -15.76 -6.27
C HIS A 108 23.38 -14.51 -5.87
N LYS A 109 23.15 -13.94 -4.68
CA LYS A 109 23.92 -12.80 -4.17
C LYS A 109 25.26 -13.19 -3.56
N LEU A 110 25.42 -14.45 -3.14
CA LEU A 110 26.67 -14.96 -2.57
C LEU A 110 27.63 -15.49 -3.66
N PHE A 111 27.09 -15.90 -4.81
CA PHE A 111 27.87 -16.32 -5.98
C PHE A 111 28.26 -15.17 -6.92
N LEU A 112 27.81 -13.95 -6.65
CA LEU A 112 28.27 -12.69 -7.25
C LEU A 112 29.25 -12.01 -6.30
#